data_AF-A0A812V642-F1
#
_entry.id   AF-A0A812V642-F1
#
_cell.length_a   1.000
_cell.length_b   1.000
_cell.length_c   1.000
_cell.angle_alpha   90.00
_cell.angle_beta   90.00
_cell.angle_gamma   90.00
#
_symmetry.space_group_name_H-M   'P 1'
#
loop_
_entity.id
_entity.type
_entity.pdbx_description
1 polymer ?
#
loop_
_entity_poly.entity_id
_entity_poly.type
_entity_poly.pdbx_seq_one_letter_code
_entity_poly.pdbx_strand_id
1 'polypeptide(L)'
;MLVATTRYQDGCADSTRLDVHITNMGSNSALPGYSEAAQNLNLQTLGPKLADPLFQQVLSVLGGTVANVRAAGRRHLFALPNCWELFGADLLVDSKGSVLLLEINPSPSLAMYGEGSSLHGLVGPDPFKGLPKEWRLLRTG
;
A
#
# COMPACT_ATOMS: atom_id res chain seq x y z
N MET A 1 -0.93 1.37 -8.30
CA MET A 1 0.51 1.43 -8.56
C MET A 1 0.88 2.89 -8.67
N LEU A 2 1.89 3.33 -7.94
CA LEU A 2 2.39 4.68 -8.02
C LEU A 2 3.66 4.70 -8.87
N VAL A 3 3.71 5.58 -9.86
CA VAL A 3 4.84 5.73 -10.78
C VAL A 3 5.39 7.15 -10.66
N ALA A 4 6.71 7.31 -10.77
CA ALA A 4 7.35 8.63 -10.73
C ALA A 4 6.94 9.49 -11.95
N THR A 5 6.98 10.82 -11.78
CA THR A 5 6.62 11.77 -12.85
C THR A 5 7.57 11.68 -14.06
N THR A 6 8.86 11.50 -13.80
CA THR A 6 9.90 11.45 -14.83
C THR A 6 10.43 10.03 -14.99
N ARG A 7 10.72 9.66 -16.25
CA ARG A 7 11.26 8.34 -16.59
C ARG A 7 12.67 8.15 -16.05
N TYR A 8 12.86 7.07 -15.30
CA TYR A 8 14.18 6.59 -14.88
C TYR A 8 15.06 6.19 -16.08
N GLN A 9 16.35 6.52 -16.00
CA GLN A 9 17.39 6.10 -16.95
C GLN A 9 18.58 5.54 -16.19
N ASP A 10 18.98 4.33 -16.54
CA ASP A 10 20.11 3.65 -15.91
C ASP A 10 21.43 4.37 -16.22
N GLY A 11 22.34 4.43 -15.25
CA GLY A 11 23.63 5.11 -15.36
C GLY A 11 23.61 6.64 -15.32
N CYS A 12 22.43 7.27 -15.15
CA CYS A 12 22.35 8.71 -14.93
C CYS A 12 22.82 9.11 -13.53
N ALA A 13 23.60 10.19 -13.44
CA ALA A 13 24.03 10.78 -12.17
C ALA A 13 22.97 11.74 -11.62
N ASP A 14 21.80 11.20 -11.29
CA ASP A 14 20.61 11.98 -10.92
C ASP A 14 19.98 11.54 -9.59
N SER A 15 20.78 10.95 -8.69
CA SER A 15 20.32 10.39 -7.41
C SER A 15 19.58 11.37 -6.50
N THR A 16 19.70 12.68 -6.74
CA THR A 16 18.99 13.73 -5.99
C THR A 16 17.64 14.11 -6.61
N ARG A 17 17.27 13.55 -7.77
CA ARG A 17 16.03 13.85 -8.48
C ARG A 17 14.86 13.07 -7.91
N LEU A 18 14.08 13.74 -7.07
CA LEU A 18 12.88 13.17 -6.46
C LEU A 18 11.83 12.76 -7.52
N ASP A 19 11.74 13.51 -8.62
CA ASP A 19 10.78 13.26 -9.69
C ASP A 19 11.08 12.00 -10.52
N VAL A 20 12.24 11.39 -10.31
CA VAL A 20 12.67 10.13 -10.94
C VAL A 20 12.64 8.98 -9.94
N HIS A 21 13.14 9.21 -8.72
CA HIS A 21 13.44 8.14 -7.76
C HIS A 21 12.37 7.96 -6.67
N ILE A 22 11.44 8.90 -6.52
CA ILE A 22 10.35 8.83 -5.53
C ILE A 22 9.02 8.74 -6.26
N THR A 23 8.20 7.76 -5.87
CA THR A 23 6.89 7.50 -6.50
C THR A 23 5.71 8.04 -5.69
N ASN A 24 5.93 8.48 -4.45
CA ASN A 24 4.85 8.95 -3.58
C ASN A 24 4.10 10.12 -4.23
N MET A 25 2.77 10.06 -4.19
CA MET A 25 1.90 11.10 -4.74
C MET A 25 2.19 12.47 -4.13
N GLY A 26 2.40 12.54 -2.82
CA GLY A 26 2.69 13.82 -2.13
C GLY A 26 3.97 14.51 -2.61
N SER A 27 4.95 13.75 -3.10
CA SER A 27 6.18 14.29 -3.69
C SER A 27 5.99 14.66 -5.16
N ASN A 28 5.17 13.89 -5.89
CA ASN A 28 4.98 14.05 -7.33
C ASN A 28 3.92 15.08 -7.72
N SER A 29 2.89 15.30 -6.89
CA SER A 29 1.72 16.10 -7.23
C SER A 29 2.01 17.58 -7.51
N ALA A 30 3.09 18.11 -6.96
CA ALA A 30 3.55 19.48 -7.19
C ALA A 30 4.52 19.63 -8.39
N LEU A 31 4.93 18.52 -9.01
CA LEU A 31 5.95 18.53 -10.06
C LEU A 31 5.34 18.82 -11.43
N PRO A 32 6.03 19.60 -12.29
CA PRO A 32 5.59 19.81 -13.66
C PRO A 32 5.46 18.48 -14.41
N GLY A 33 4.33 18.30 -15.11
CA GLY A 33 4.06 17.09 -15.89
C GLY A 33 3.40 15.94 -15.11
N TYR A 34 3.16 16.11 -13.81
CA TYR A 34 2.35 15.17 -13.04
C TYR A 34 0.91 15.10 -13.55
N SER A 35 0.37 13.89 -13.66
CA SER A 35 -1.03 13.62 -13.95
C SER A 35 -1.50 12.44 -13.10
N GLU A 36 -2.43 12.68 -12.17
CA GLU A 36 -2.89 11.62 -11.26
C GLU A 36 -3.31 10.34 -12.00
N ALA A 37 -4.02 10.45 -13.12
CA ALA A 37 -4.42 9.30 -13.92
C ALA A 37 -3.24 8.54 -14.56
N ALA A 38 -2.13 9.22 -14.88
CA ALA A 38 -0.95 8.60 -15.48
C ALA A 38 -0.01 8.00 -14.43
N GLN A 39 0.03 8.55 -13.22
CA GLN A 39 0.91 8.10 -12.14
C GLN A 39 0.23 7.20 -11.11
N ASN A 40 -1.11 7.15 -11.05
CA ASN A 40 -1.87 6.24 -10.20
C ASN A 40 -2.58 5.15 -11.04
N LEU A 41 -1.80 4.14 -11.43
CA LEU A 41 -2.26 3.09 -12.34
C LEU A 41 -2.79 1.86 -11.59
N ASN A 42 -3.88 1.27 -12.05
CA ASN A 42 -4.32 -0.02 -11.54
C ASN A 42 -3.30 -1.12 -11.93
N LEU A 43 -2.99 -2.07 -11.03
CA LEU A 43 -2.11 -3.20 -11.34
C LEU A 43 -2.54 -3.96 -12.61
N GLN A 44 -3.85 -4.05 -12.84
CA GLN A 44 -4.45 -4.71 -13.99
C GLN A 44 -4.09 -4.06 -15.33
N THR A 45 -3.59 -2.81 -15.33
CA THR A 45 -3.09 -2.15 -16.55
C THR A 45 -1.86 -2.85 -17.14
N LEU A 46 -1.14 -3.66 -16.37
CA LEU A 46 -0.03 -4.49 -16.87
C LEU A 46 -0.49 -5.70 -17.69
N GLY A 47 -1.78 -6.00 -17.67
CA GLY A 47 -2.35 -7.22 -18.24
C GLY A 47 -2.14 -8.45 -17.35
N PRO A 48 -3.02 -9.47 -17.46
CA PRO A 48 -3.08 -10.59 -16.51
C PRO A 48 -1.78 -11.39 -16.44
N LYS A 49 -1.07 -11.55 -17.57
CA LYS A 49 0.19 -12.29 -17.65
C LYS A 49 1.28 -11.76 -16.70
N LEU A 50 1.27 -10.45 -16.42
CA LEU A 50 2.21 -9.82 -15.49
C LEU A 50 1.56 -9.51 -14.15
N ALA A 51 0.32 -9.03 -14.15
CA ALA A 51 -0.41 -8.65 -12.95
C ALA A 51 -0.63 -9.83 -11.99
N ASP A 52 -1.05 -10.98 -12.50
CA ASP A 52 -1.39 -12.15 -11.67
C ASP A 52 -0.17 -12.70 -10.89
N PRO A 53 0.98 -13.01 -11.53
CA PRO A 53 2.13 -13.50 -10.78
C PRO A 53 2.70 -12.47 -9.81
N LEU A 54 2.67 -11.17 -10.15
CA LEU A 54 3.08 -10.12 -9.22
C LEU A 54 2.16 -10.05 -8.01
N PHE A 55 0.84 -10.15 -8.22
CA PHE A 55 -0.12 -10.15 -7.12
C PHE A 55 0.07 -11.36 -6.20
N GLN A 56 0.35 -12.55 -6.75
CA GLN A 56 0.67 -13.73 -5.93
C GLN A 56 1.94 -13.53 -5.10
N GLN A 57 2.97 -12.88 -5.65
CA GLN A 57 4.16 -12.53 -4.89
C GLN A 57 3.85 -11.52 -3.77
N VAL A 58 3.03 -10.50 -4.03
CA VAL A 58 2.56 -9.55 -3.01
C VAL A 58 1.89 -10.30 -1.84
N LEU A 59 0.96 -11.21 -2.14
CA LEU A 59 0.30 -12.02 -1.11
C LEU A 59 1.30 -12.88 -0.31
N SER A 60 2.29 -13.47 -0.99
CA SER A 60 3.33 -14.28 -0.35
C SER A 60 4.21 -13.44 0.58
N VAL A 61 4.67 -12.27 0.13
CA VAL A 61 5.49 -11.33 0.91
C VAL A 61 4.74 -10.84 2.15
N LEU A 62 3.47 -10.42 1.98
CA LEU A 62 2.65 -9.96 3.10
C LEU A 62 2.33 -11.07 4.10
N GLY A 63 1.94 -12.26 3.60
CA GLY A 63 1.67 -13.43 4.45
C GLY A 63 2.91 -13.84 5.25
N GLY A 64 4.08 -13.90 4.60
CA GLY A 64 5.35 -14.17 5.26
C GLY A 64 5.72 -13.10 6.31
N THR A 65 5.51 -11.82 6.00
CA THR A 65 5.75 -10.71 6.93
C THR A 65 4.90 -10.83 8.19
N VAL A 66 3.59 -11.05 8.06
CA VAL A 66 2.68 -11.22 9.19
C VAL A 66 3.04 -12.47 10.01
N ALA A 67 3.36 -13.59 9.35
CA ALA A 67 3.77 -14.81 10.02
C ALA A 67 5.05 -14.62 10.83
N ASN A 68 6.05 -13.95 10.26
CA ASN A 68 7.33 -13.68 10.91
C ASN A 68 7.18 -12.72 12.11
N VAL A 69 6.39 -11.65 11.96
CA VAL A 69 6.11 -10.71 13.05
C VAL A 69 5.36 -11.41 14.19
N ARG A 70 4.39 -12.27 13.88
CA ARG A 70 3.70 -13.10 14.88
C ARG A 70 4.66 -14.05 15.60
N ALA A 71 5.55 -14.70 14.87
CA ALA A 71 6.54 -15.64 15.42
C ALA A 71 7.59 -14.94 16.29
N ALA A 72 7.98 -13.70 15.96
CA ALA A 72 8.88 -12.87 16.77
C ALA A 72 8.28 -12.49 18.15
N GLY A 73 6.96 -12.65 18.30
CA GLY A 73 6.26 -12.53 19.58
C GLY A 73 5.64 -11.15 19.83
N ARG A 74 4.86 -11.08 20.90
CA ARG A 74 3.90 -9.99 21.21
C ARG A 74 4.52 -8.61 21.46
N ARG A 75 5.85 -8.50 21.52
CA ARG A 75 6.56 -7.21 21.64
C ARG A 75 6.56 -6.41 20.33
N HIS A 76 6.40 -7.08 19.19
CA HIS A 76 6.47 -6.45 17.87
C HIS A 76 5.09 -6.19 17.24
N LEU A 77 4.12 -7.06 17.52
CA LEU A 77 2.73 -6.86 17.14
C LEU A 77 1.82 -7.46 18.21
N PHE A 78 0.97 -6.62 18.78
CA PHE A 78 0.02 -7.02 19.81
C PHE A 78 -1.39 -7.00 19.26
N ALA A 79 -1.74 -8.03 18.49
CA ALA A 79 -3.10 -8.19 17.99
C ALA A 79 -4.06 -8.50 19.15
N LEU A 80 -5.17 -7.76 19.22
CA LEU A 80 -6.28 -7.99 20.13
C LEU A 80 -7.45 -8.66 19.38
N PRO A 81 -8.15 -9.65 19.97
CA PRO A 81 -9.21 -10.40 19.28
C PRO A 81 -10.37 -9.55 18.76
N ASN A 82 -10.58 -8.37 19.36
CA ASN A 82 -11.65 -7.43 19.04
C ASN A 82 -11.14 -6.15 18.36
N CYS A 83 -9.91 -6.14 17.87
CA CYS A 83 -9.34 -5.02 17.12
C CYS A 83 -8.97 -5.46 15.71
N TRP A 84 -9.05 -4.50 14.81
CA TRP A 84 -8.56 -4.60 13.45
C TRP A 84 -7.81 -3.33 13.13
N GLU A 85 -6.91 -3.41 12.16
CA GLU A 85 -6.14 -2.28 11.68
C GLU A 85 -5.94 -2.42 10.18
N LEU A 86 -6.20 -1.34 9.45
CA LEU A 86 -5.93 -1.27 8.02
C LEU A 86 -4.53 -0.73 7.82
N PHE A 87 -3.68 -1.54 7.20
CA PHE A 87 -2.33 -1.12 6.82
C PHE A 87 -2.27 -0.83 5.32
N GLY A 88 -1.55 0.23 4.96
CA GLY A 88 -1.00 0.38 3.62
C GLY A 88 0.32 -0.37 3.54
N ALA A 89 0.56 -1.10 2.46
CA ALA A 89 1.84 -1.75 2.21
C ALA A 89 2.43 -1.20 0.91
N ASP A 90 3.63 -0.66 1.01
CA ASP A 90 4.34 -0.11 -0.14
C ASP A 90 5.35 -1.15 -0.61
N LEU A 91 5.19 -1.59 -1.85
CA LEU A 91 6.02 -2.63 -2.46
C LEU A 91 6.68 -2.10 -3.73
N LEU A 92 7.89 -2.59 -4.00
CA LEU A 92 8.65 -2.32 -5.21
C LEU A 92 8.74 -3.59 -6.06
N VAL A 93 8.58 -3.45 -7.37
CA VAL A 93 8.89 -4.51 -8.33
C VAL A 93 10.23 -4.19 -8.97
N ASP A 94 11.22 -5.07 -8.81
CA ASP A 94 12.53 -4.89 -9.40
C ASP A 94 12.57 -5.25 -10.90
N SER A 95 13.71 -5.00 -11.55
CA SER A 95 13.91 -5.31 -12.97
C SER A 95 13.86 -6.80 -13.32
N LYS A 96 13.89 -7.69 -12.31
CA LYS A 96 13.76 -9.15 -12.46
C LYS A 96 12.32 -9.62 -12.23
N GLY A 97 11.40 -8.72 -11.89
CA GLY A 97 10.01 -9.05 -11.57
C GLY A 97 9.82 -9.58 -10.15
N SER A 98 10.77 -9.33 -9.25
CA SER A 98 10.68 -9.70 -7.84
C SER A 98 9.98 -8.61 -7.06
N VAL A 99 9.06 -8.99 -6.17
CA VAL A 99 8.35 -8.07 -5.28
C VAL A 99 9.11 -7.91 -3.96
N LEU A 100 9.39 -6.67 -3.58
CA LEU A 100 10.09 -6.28 -2.36
C LEU A 100 9.18 -5.42 -1.50
N LEU A 101 9.07 -5.72 -0.21
CA LEU A 101 8.38 -4.85 0.75
C LEU A 101 9.29 -3.69 1.15
N LEU A 102 8.82 -2.45 0.99
CA LEU A 102 9.54 -1.24 1.41
C LEU A 102 9.11 -0.82 2.81
N GLU A 103 7.81 -0.61 3.00
CA GLU A 103 7.26 -0.15 4.28
C GLU A 103 5.81 -0.63 4.50
N ILE A 104 5.39 -0.57 5.76
CA ILE A 104 4.02 -0.81 6.21
C ILE A 104 3.54 0.43 6.97
N ASN A 105 2.46 1.04 6.48
CA ASN A 105 1.90 2.28 6.98
C ASN A 105 0.62 2.01 7.79
N PRO A 106 0.57 2.31 9.11
CA PRO A 106 -0.61 2.06 9.96
C PRO A 106 -1.77 3.04 9.73
N SER A 107 -1.57 4.07 8.91
CA SER A 107 -2.61 5.06 8.60
C SER A 107 -2.50 5.47 7.13
N PRO A 108 -2.87 4.57 6.20
CA PRO A 108 -2.78 4.85 4.78
C PRO A 108 -3.76 5.96 4.37
N SER A 109 -3.33 6.83 3.45
CA SER A 109 -4.23 7.81 2.85
C SER A 109 -5.23 7.11 1.94
N LEU A 110 -6.52 7.21 2.27
CA LEU A 110 -7.60 6.65 1.44
C LEU A 110 -7.99 7.57 0.27
N ALA A 111 -7.55 8.83 0.30
CA ALA A 111 -7.87 9.82 -0.75
C ALA A 111 -7.40 9.38 -2.14
N MET A 112 -6.39 8.51 -2.22
CA MET A 112 -5.84 7.98 -3.48
C MET A 112 -6.75 6.97 -4.20
N TYR A 113 -7.86 6.55 -3.57
CA TYR A 113 -8.82 5.61 -4.16
C TYR A 113 -10.06 6.31 -4.80
N GLY A 114 -10.05 7.65 -4.91
CA GLY A 114 -11.06 8.47 -5.61
C GLY A 114 -12.18 9.02 -4.73
N GLU A 115 -12.92 10.03 -5.22
CA GLU A 115 -14.10 10.58 -4.52
C GLU A 115 -15.13 9.47 -4.26
N GLY A 116 -15.53 9.28 -3.00
CA GLY A 116 -16.51 8.26 -2.60
C GLY A 116 -15.91 6.92 -2.13
N SER A 117 -14.59 6.75 -2.19
CA SER A 117 -13.92 5.60 -1.57
C SER A 117 -13.93 5.74 -0.04
N SER A 118 -14.99 5.23 0.57
CA SER A 118 -15.07 5.07 2.02
C SER A 118 -14.30 3.82 2.44
N LEU A 119 -13.80 3.82 3.68
CA LEU A 119 -13.18 2.66 4.30
C LEU A 119 -14.08 1.42 4.17
N HIS A 120 -15.41 1.60 4.34
CA HIS A 120 -16.43 0.56 4.13
C HIS A 120 -16.53 0.05 2.67
N GLY A 121 -16.22 0.88 1.67
CA GLY A 121 -16.15 0.45 0.27
C GLY A 121 -14.91 -0.41 -0.01
N LEU A 122 -13.82 -0.19 0.72
CA LEU A 122 -12.54 -0.89 0.54
C LEU A 122 -12.45 -2.18 1.36
N VAL A 123 -12.88 -2.15 2.63
CA VAL A 123 -12.78 -3.31 3.54
C VAL A 123 -14.08 -4.11 3.66
N GLY A 124 -15.14 -3.65 3.00
CA GLY A 124 -16.47 -4.25 3.10
C GLY A 124 -17.21 -3.86 4.39
N PRO A 125 -18.29 -4.59 4.74
CA PRO A 125 -19.06 -4.32 5.96
C PRO A 125 -18.19 -4.44 7.21
N ASP A 126 -18.46 -3.60 8.22
CA ASP A 126 -17.78 -3.64 9.52
C ASP A 126 -17.70 -5.09 10.03
N PRO A 127 -16.50 -5.69 10.15
CA PRO A 127 -16.37 -7.07 10.58
C PRO A 127 -16.78 -7.28 12.05
N PHE A 128 -17.03 -6.19 12.80
CA PHE A 128 -17.58 -6.19 14.16
C PHE A 128 -19.09 -5.88 14.20
N LYS A 129 -19.76 -5.84 13.05
CA LYS A 129 -21.22 -5.73 12.94
C LYS A 129 -21.87 -6.99 13.52
N GLY A 130 -22.24 -6.93 14.80
CA GLY A 130 -22.81 -8.05 15.57
C GLY A 130 -22.16 -8.23 16.94
N LEU A 131 -20.99 -7.63 17.19
CA LEU A 131 -20.41 -7.63 18.53
C LEU A 131 -21.27 -6.80 19.52
N PRO A 132 -21.36 -7.23 20.79
CA PRO A 132 -22.05 -6.47 21.81
C PRO A 132 -21.52 -5.04 21.92
N LYS A 133 -22.41 -4.07 22.20
CA LYS A 133 -22.08 -2.64 22.15
C LYS A 133 -20.95 -2.27 23.13
N GLU A 134 -20.86 -2.97 24.25
CA GLU A 134 -19.85 -2.79 25.29
C GLU A 134 -18.43 -3.21 24.86
N TRP A 135 -18.29 -3.92 23.73
CA TRP A 135 -17.00 -4.32 23.15
C TRP A 135 -16.47 -3.31 22.13
N ARG A 136 -17.29 -2.32 21.74
CA ARG A 136 -16.94 -1.25 20.82
C ARG A 136 -16.35 -0.10 21.63
N LEU A 137 -15.03 -0.07 21.77
CA LEU A 137 -14.35 1.10 22.32
C LEU A 137 -14.59 2.30 21.39
N LEU A 138 -15.44 3.23 21.83
CA LEU A 138 -15.61 4.54 21.23
C LEU A 138 -14.26 5.28 21.31
N ARG A 139 -13.48 5.30 20.23
CA ARG A 139 -12.48 6.36 20.06
C ARG A 139 -13.20 7.58 19.53
N THR A 140 -13.69 8.40 20.46
CA THR A 140 -13.85 9.84 20.23
C THR A 140 -12.46 10.47 20.32
N GLY A 141 -11.93 10.92 19.19
CA GLY A 141 -10.63 11.58 19.08
C GLY A 141 -10.27 11.76 17.62
#